data_AF-A0A920BUE9-F1
#
_entry.id   AF-A0A920BUE9-F1
#
_cell.length_a   1.000
_cell.length_b   1.000
_cell.length_c   1.000
_cell.angle_alpha   90.00
_cell.angle_beta   90.00
_cell.angle_gamma   90.00
#
_symmetry.space_group_name_H-M   'P 1'
#
loop_
_entity.id
_entity.type
_entity.pdbx_description
1 polymer ?
#
loop_
_entity_poly.entity_id
_entity_poly.type
_entity_poly.pdbx_seq_one_letter_code
_entity_poly.pdbx_strand_id
1 'polypeptide(L)'
;MIKNDQHKYSISAMCKVLQLPRSTYYYEAKERKNEDDITSDIIGIFNGSRQNYGTRKIKYELKKRGKLVSRRRIGRIMNEQGLVSAYTVAQFKPHKNKPNKVNKQMS
;
A
#
# COMPACT_ATOMS: atom_id res chain seq x y z
N MET A 1 -31.13 6.94 -12.45
CA MET A 1 -31.94 8.17 -12.37
C MET A 1 -31.53 9.20 -13.42
N ILE A 2 -30.37 9.90 -13.32
CA ILE A 2 -30.05 11.02 -14.23
C ILE A 2 -29.93 10.61 -15.72
N LYS A 3 -29.51 9.37 -16.04
CA LYS A 3 -29.36 8.89 -17.42
C LYS A 3 -30.70 8.72 -18.18
N ASN A 4 -31.83 8.55 -17.49
CA ASN A 4 -33.12 8.24 -18.13
C ASN A 4 -33.82 9.47 -18.71
N ASP A 5 -33.63 10.66 -18.10
CA ASP A 5 -34.33 11.90 -18.46
C ASP A 5 -33.47 12.91 -19.23
N GLN A 6 -32.31 12.48 -19.74
CA GLN A 6 -31.35 13.34 -20.46
C GLN A 6 -31.91 14.02 -21.72
N HIS A 7 -33.01 13.48 -22.27
CA HIS A 7 -33.69 14.02 -23.44
C HIS A 7 -34.71 15.11 -23.10
N LYS A 8 -35.12 15.23 -21.82
CA LYS A 8 -36.10 16.21 -21.34
C LYS A 8 -35.47 17.38 -20.59
N TYR A 9 -34.40 17.14 -19.85
CA TYR A 9 -33.79 18.16 -18.99
C TYR A 9 -32.26 18.16 -19.11
N SER A 10 -31.66 19.35 -18.97
CA SER A 10 -30.20 19.45 -18.94
C SER A 10 -29.62 18.77 -17.69
N ILE A 11 -28.45 18.14 -17.84
CA ILE A 11 -27.72 17.51 -16.72
C ILE A 11 -27.47 18.53 -15.59
N SER A 12 -27.16 19.79 -15.92
CA SER A 12 -27.01 20.87 -14.94
C SER A 12 -28.26 21.08 -14.09
N ALA A 13 -29.43 21.12 -14.72
CA ALA A 13 -30.70 21.33 -14.02
C ALA A 13 -31.03 20.16 -13.10
N MET A 14 -30.85 18.92 -13.58
CA MET A 14 -31.08 17.72 -12.77
C MET A 14 -30.12 17.64 -11.57
N CYS A 15 -28.83 17.91 -11.78
CA CYS A 15 -27.84 17.97 -10.69
C CYS A 15 -28.20 19.04 -9.65
N LYS A 16 -28.71 20.20 -10.08
CA LYS A 16 -29.13 21.29 -9.17
C LYS A 16 -30.35 20.91 -8.35
N VAL A 17 -31.36 20.28 -8.96
CA VAL A 17 -32.58 19.82 -8.27
C VAL A 17 -32.27 18.72 -7.27
N LEU A 18 -31.41 17.77 -7.65
CA LEU A 18 -30.99 16.66 -6.80
C LEU A 18 -29.91 17.06 -5.76
N GLN A 19 -29.46 18.32 -5.77
CA GLN A 19 -28.37 18.82 -4.93
C GLN A 19 -27.08 17.99 -5.04
N LEU A 20 -26.80 17.47 -6.24
CA LEU A 20 -25.61 16.67 -6.54
C LEU A 20 -24.58 17.51 -7.30
N PRO A 21 -23.28 17.39 -6.98
CA PRO A 21 -22.22 17.92 -7.83
C PRO A 21 -22.31 17.35 -9.25
N ARG A 22 -22.06 18.18 -10.27
CA ARG A 22 -22.03 17.73 -11.68
C ARG A 22 -20.96 16.65 -11.91
N SER A 23 -19.87 16.67 -11.14
CA SER A 23 -18.83 15.64 -11.15
C SER A 23 -19.40 14.25 -10.82
N THR A 24 -20.38 14.15 -9.93
CA THR A 24 -21.03 12.88 -9.58
C THR A 24 -21.72 12.23 -10.77
N TYR A 25 -22.25 13.00 -11.73
CA TYR A 25 -22.85 12.46 -12.95
C TYR A 25 -21.82 11.82 -13.89
N TYR A 26 -20.69 12.50 -14.09
CA TYR A 26 -19.62 12.02 -14.97
C TYR A 26 -18.65 11.06 -14.28
N TYR A 27 -18.77 10.90 -12.96
CA TYR A 27 -17.96 9.97 -12.21
C TYR A 27 -18.42 8.54 -12.52
N GLU A 28 -17.66 7.86 -13.36
CA GLU A 28 -17.75 6.41 -13.45
C GLU A 28 -17.05 5.82 -12.23
N ALA A 29 -17.85 5.19 -11.36
CA ALA A 29 -17.30 4.36 -10.31
C ALA A 29 -16.55 3.20 -10.97
N LYS A 30 -15.23 3.34 -11.12
CA LYS A 30 -14.38 2.20 -11.47
C LYS A 30 -14.57 1.15 -10.39
N GLU A 31 -15.00 -0.04 -10.79
CA GLU A 31 -15.03 -1.17 -9.89
C GLU A 31 -13.64 -1.33 -9.27
N ARG A 32 -13.59 -1.29 -7.93
CA ARG A 32 -12.34 -1.54 -7.21
C ARG A 32 -12.04 -3.01 -7.42
N LYS A 33 -10.97 -3.31 -8.17
CA LYS A 33 -10.45 -4.69 -8.26
C LYS A 33 -10.24 -5.20 -6.83
N ASN A 34 -10.93 -6.30 -6.49
CA ASN A 34 -10.94 -6.93 -5.16
C ASN A 34 -9.58 -6.81 -4.47
N GLU A 35 -9.52 -6.05 -3.37
CA GLU A 35 -8.27 -5.81 -2.65
C GLU A 35 -7.76 -7.06 -1.93
N ASP A 36 -8.67 -7.95 -1.56
CA ASP A 36 -8.40 -9.17 -0.79
C ASP A 36 -7.51 -10.17 -1.56
N ASP A 37 -7.66 -10.22 -2.89
CA ASP A 37 -6.89 -11.11 -3.77
C ASP A 37 -5.41 -10.69 -3.93
N ILE A 38 -5.06 -9.46 -3.55
CA ILE A 38 -3.66 -8.99 -3.59
C ILE A 38 -2.95 -9.31 -2.28
N THR A 39 -3.66 -9.23 -1.16
CA THR A 39 -3.10 -9.51 0.17
C THR A 39 -2.71 -10.98 0.31
N SER A 40 -3.61 -11.90 -0.05
CA SER A 40 -3.34 -13.34 -0.04
C SER A 40 -2.14 -13.72 -0.92
N ASP A 41 -2.06 -13.13 -2.11
CA ASP A 41 -0.95 -13.33 -3.04
C ASP A 41 0.40 -12.85 -2.49
N ILE A 42 0.41 -11.67 -1.85
CA ILE A 42 1.62 -11.13 -1.23
C ILE A 42 2.10 -12.07 -0.12
N ILE A 43 1.20 -12.55 0.74
CA ILE A 43 1.51 -13.50 1.81
C ILE A 43 2.04 -14.81 1.21
N GLY A 44 1.39 -15.34 0.17
CA GLY A 44 1.81 -16.57 -0.50
C GLY A 44 3.20 -16.45 -1.13
N ILE A 45 3.48 -15.36 -1.84
CA ILE A 45 4.80 -15.09 -2.43
C ILE A 45 5.86 -14.94 -1.33
N PHE A 46 5.53 -14.21 -0.26
CA PHE A 46 6.45 -14.00 0.86
C PHE A 46 6.85 -15.32 1.53
N ASN A 47 5.86 -16.15 1.89
CA ASN A 47 6.09 -17.45 2.51
C ASN A 47 6.81 -18.42 1.56
N GLY A 48 6.42 -18.47 0.28
CA GLY A 48 7.11 -19.28 -0.73
C GLY A 48 8.57 -18.88 -0.95
N SER A 49 8.91 -17.61 -0.68
CA SER A 49 10.30 -17.13 -0.74
C SER A 49 11.14 -17.42 0.51
N ARG A 50 10.60 -18.19 1.47
CA ARG A 50 11.17 -18.36 2.82
C ARG A 50 11.38 -17.01 3.51
N GLN A 51 10.41 -16.11 3.38
CA GLN A 51 10.39 -14.78 4.01
C GLN A 51 11.55 -13.86 3.55
N ASN A 52 12.21 -14.17 2.43
CA ASN A 52 13.34 -13.39 1.94
C ASN A 52 12.90 -12.20 1.06
N TYR A 53 11.73 -12.27 0.43
CA TYR A 53 11.35 -11.27 -0.56
C TYR A 53 10.79 -10.00 0.10
N GLY A 54 11.38 -8.86 -0.28
CA GLY A 54 10.82 -7.52 0.00
C GLY A 54 9.98 -6.99 -1.17
N THR A 55 9.48 -5.75 -1.01
CA THR A 55 8.57 -5.09 -1.96
C THR A 55 9.01 -5.12 -3.44
N ARG A 56 10.32 -5.10 -3.72
CA ARG A 56 10.87 -5.15 -5.09
C ARG A 56 10.63 -6.52 -5.74
N LYS A 57 10.99 -7.61 -5.06
CA LYS A 57 10.86 -8.98 -5.58
C LYS A 57 9.40 -9.40 -5.64
N ILE A 58 8.60 -9.04 -4.63
CA ILE A 58 7.15 -9.30 -4.63
C ILE A 58 6.46 -8.61 -5.81
N LYS A 59 6.81 -7.36 -6.14
CA LYS A 59 6.27 -6.68 -7.34
C LYS A 59 6.56 -7.46 -8.63
N TYR A 60 7.76 -8.02 -8.75
CA TYR A 60 8.14 -8.79 -9.93
C TYR A 60 7.33 -10.08 -10.06
N GLU A 61 7.15 -10.81 -8.96
CA GLU A 61 6.31 -12.01 -8.93
C GLU A 61 4.83 -11.71 -9.21
N LEU A 62 4.28 -10.62 -8.67
CA LEU A 62 2.92 -10.18 -8.99
C LEU A 62 2.77 -9.82 -10.47
N LYS A 63 3.78 -9.16 -11.07
CA LYS A 63 3.77 -8.83 -12.50
C LYS A 63 3.74 -10.09 -13.37
N LYS A 64 4.46 -11.16 -13.00
CA LYS A 64 4.39 -12.45 -13.71
C LYS A 64 2.99 -13.06 -13.68
N ARG A 65 2.24 -12.83 -12.60
CA ARG A 65 0.84 -13.26 -12.46
C ARG A 65 -0.17 -12.30 -13.11
N GLY A 66 0.29 -11.31 -13.90
CA GLY A 66 -0.57 -10.30 -14.53
C GLY A 66 -1.11 -9.22 -13.58
N LYS A 67 -0.68 -9.22 -12.30
CA LYS A 67 -1.12 -8.26 -11.29
C LYS A 67 -0.17 -7.07 -11.21
N LEU A 68 -0.62 -5.91 -11.71
CA LEU A 68 0.14 -4.66 -11.65
C LEU A 68 -0.15 -3.91 -10.36
N VAL A 69 0.75 -4.02 -9.39
CA VAL A 69 0.63 -3.36 -8.08
C VAL A 69 1.84 -2.46 -7.81
N SER A 70 1.60 -1.29 -7.24
CA SER A 70 2.66 -0.34 -6.89
C SER A 70 3.49 -0.85 -5.70
N ARG A 71 4.79 -0.52 -5.68
CA ARG A 71 5.67 -0.87 -4.54
C ARG A 71 5.18 -0.29 -3.22
N ARG A 72 4.57 0.91 -3.27
CA ARG A 72 3.98 1.57 -2.09
C ARG A 72 2.80 0.79 -1.52
N ARG A 73 1.89 0.30 -2.39
CA ARG A 73 0.76 -0.52 -1.96
C ARG A 73 1.23 -1.86 -1.38
N ILE A 74 2.19 -2.52 -2.02
CA ILE A 74 2.80 -3.75 -1.50
C ILE A 74 3.43 -3.50 -0.12
N GLY A 75 4.20 -2.42 0.05
CA GLY A 75 4.82 -2.08 1.33
C GLY A 75 3.80 -1.82 2.43
N ARG A 76 2.69 -1.14 2.12
CA ARG A 76 1.59 -0.94 3.08
C ARG A 76 1.01 -2.28 3.53
N ILE A 77 0.68 -3.17 2.58
CA ILE A 77 0.13 -4.50 2.90
C ILE A 77 1.14 -5.32 3.72
N MET A 78 2.42 -5.31 3.35
CA MET A 78 3.46 -5.98 4.13
C MET A 78 3.50 -5.48 5.58
N ASN A 79 3.43 -4.15 5.79
CA ASN A 79 3.42 -3.57 7.13
C ASN A 79 2.15 -3.94 7.91
N GLU A 80 0.97 -3.85 7.28
CA GLU A 80 -0.32 -4.22 7.89
C GLU A 80 -0.36 -5.71 8.29
N GLN A 81 0.34 -6.57 7.54
CA GLN A 81 0.43 -8.01 7.78
C GLN A 81 1.69 -8.43 8.58
N GLY A 82 2.51 -7.48 9.04
CA GLY A 82 3.73 -7.77 9.81
C GLY A 82 4.83 -8.53 9.04
N LEU A 83 4.83 -8.47 7.70
CA LEU A 83 5.77 -9.18 6.84
C LEU A 83 7.09 -8.40 6.75
N VAL A 84 8.13 -8.90 7.41
CA VAL A 84 9.48 -8.31 7.39
C VAL A 84 10.44 -9.25 6.67
N SER A 85 11.08 -8.76 5.61
CA SER A 85 12.06 -9.56 4.87
C SER A 85 13.28 -9.86 5.73
N ALA A 86 13.72 -11.13 5.76
CA ALA A 86 14.92 -11.55 6.48
C ALA A 86 16.16 -10.73 6.10
N TYR A 87 16.25 -10.29 4.84
CA TYR A 87 17.36 -9.48 4.32
C TYR A 87 17.41 -8.05 4.90
N THR A 88 16.31 -7.57 5.47
CA THR A 88 16.23 -6.23 6.09
C THR A 88 16.57 -6.22 7.57
N VAL A 89 16.73 -7.40 8.19
CA VAL A 89 17.12 -7.49 9.60
C VAL A 89 18.62 -7.20 9.71
N ALA A 90 18.96 -6.03 10.26
CA ALA A 90 20.34 -5.64 10.52
C ALA A 90 21.00 -6.66 11.47
N GLN A 91 22.07 -7.30 11.00
CA GLN A 91 22.81 -8.31 11.76
C GLN A 91 23.80 -7.68 12.76
N PHE A 92 24.19 -6.43 12.54
CA PHE A 92 25.19 -5.75 13.36
C PHE A 92 24.56 -5.13 14.61
N LYS A 93 24.97 -5.60 15.79
CA LYS A 93 24.63 -5.00 17.09
C LYS A 93 25.86 -4.25 17.61
N PRO A 94 25.89 -2.90 17.61
CA PRO A 94 27.04 -2.16 18.13
C PRO A 94 27.19 -2.40 19.64
N HIS A 95 28.41 -2.75 20.06
CA HIS A 95 28.74 -2.89 21.47
C HIS A 95 28.90 -1.50 22.10
N LYS A 96 28.24 -1.26 23.24
CA LYS A 96 28.36 0.02 23.97
C LYS A 96 29.69 0.03 24.73
N ASN A 97 30.64 0.86 24.31
CA ASN A 97 31.84 1.12 25.10
C ASN A 97 31.46 1.88 26.38
N LYS A 98 31.92 1.40 27.54
CA LYS A 98 31.79 2.14 28.81
C LYS A 98 32.66 3.40 28.74
N PRO A 99 32.15 4.59 29.14
CA PRO A 99 32.97 5.80 29.17
C PRO A 99 34.10 5.65 30.20
N ASN A 100 35.32 6.04 29.80
CA ASN A 100 36.49 5.97 30.66
C ASN A 100 36.39 7.05 31.76
N LYS A 101 36.36 6.66 33.03
CA LYS A 101 36.35 7.61 34.15
C LYS A 101 37.76 8.18 34.31
N VAL A 102 37.98 9.39 33.80
CA VAL A 102 39.19 10.16 34.11
C VAL A 102 39.21 10.49 35.60
N ASN A 103 40.20 9.92 36.31
CA ASN A 103 40.37 10.09 37.74
C ASN A 103 41.09 11.42 38.00
N LYS A 104 40.35 12.46 38.40
CA LYS A 104 40.93 13.76 38.78
C LYS A 104 41.41 13.66 40.22
N GLN A 105 42.68 13.27 40.42
CA GLN A 105 43.32 13.42 41.72
C GLN A 105 43.63 14.90 41.96
N MET A 106 43.17 15.38 43.10
CA MET A 106 43.37 16.73 43.60
C MET A 106 44.76 16.82 44.22
N SER A 107 45.56 17.80 43.81
CA SER A 107 46.56 18.46 44.65
C SER A 107 46.82 19.87 44.14
#